data_AF-A0A2D7R8Y3-F1
#
_entry.id   AF-A0A2D7R8Y3-F1
#
_cell.length_a   1.000
_cell.length_b   1.000
_cell.length_c   1.000
_cell.angle_alpha   90.00
_cell.angle_beta   90.00
_cell.angle_gamma   90.00
#
_symmetry.space_group_name_H-M   'P 1'
#
loop_
_entity.id
_entity.type
_entity.pdbx_description
1 polymer ?
#
loop_
_entity_poly.entity_id
_entity_poly.type
_entity_poly.pdbx_seq_one_letter_code
_entity_poly.pdbx_strand_id
1 'polypeptide(L)' 'MFRGIHSATLDAKGRMALPARNREAVHLASAGKVVVTIDMRESCLLLYPLPEWEVVQRKLEALSNINPQAR' A
#
# COMPACT_ATOMS: atom_id res chain seq x y z
N MET A 1 -12.10 6.25 4.22
CA MET A 1 -10.95 6.88 4.93
C MET A 1 -10.27 5.83 5.79
N PHE A 2 -8.97 5.59 5.58
CA PHE A 2 -8.20 4.55 6.29
C PHE A 2 -7.63 5.11 7.60
N ARG A 3 -8.19 4.71 8.74
CA ARG A 3 -7.73 5.14 10.07
C ARG A 3 -7.94 4.03 11.10
N GLY A 4 -7.20 4.10 12.20
CA GLY A 4 -7.30 3.18 13.32
C GLY A 4 -6.26 2.07 13.30
N ILE A 5 -6.02 1.48 14.47
CA ILE A 5 -5.10 0.37 14.67
C ILE A 5 -5.94 -0.91 14.75
N HIS A 6 -5.58 -1.91 13.95
CA HIS A 6 -6.27 -3.18 13.90
C HIS A 6 -5.26 -4.30 14.05
N SER A 7 -5.47 -5.16 15.05
CA SER A 7 -4.73 -6.42 15.13
C SER A 7 -5.17 -7.34 14.01
N ALA A 8 -4.21 -7.95 13.34
CA ALA A 8 -4.46 -8.93 12.29
C ALA A 8 -3.51 -10.12 12.46
N THR A 9 -3.95 -11.28 12.00
CA THR A 9 -3.20 -12.53 12.10
C THR A 9 -2.95 -13.05 10.70
N LEU A 10 -1.79 -13.69 10.52
CA LEU A 10 -1.46 -14.38 9.28
C LEU A 10 -1.89 -15.83 9.36
N ASP A 11 -2.43 -16.35 8.26
CA ASP A 11 -2.62 -17.79 8.12
C ASP A 11 -1.30 -18.51 7.79
N ALA A 12 -1.33 -19.84 7.73
CA ALA A 12 -0.16 -20.66 7.44
C ALA A 12 0.50 -20.39 6.07
N LYS A 13 -0.19 -19.65 5.18
CA LYS A 13 0.31 -19.25 3.86
C LYS A 13 0.75 -17.79 3.82
N GLY A 14 0.83 -17.13 4.97
CA GLY A 14 1.20 -15.72 5.07
C GLY A 14 0.11 -14.76 4.57
N ARG A 15 -1.14 -15.19 4.43
CA ARG A 15 -2.24 -14.33 4.01
C ARG A 15 -2.89 -13.67 5.24
N MET A 16 -3.38 -12.45 5.04
CA MET A 16 -4.10 -11.69 6.05
C MET A 16 -5.46 -11.27 5.50
N ALA A 17 -6.49 -11.31 6.33
CA ALA A 17 -7.78 -10.71 5.98
C ALA A 17 -7.71 -9.19 6.19
N LEU A 18 -8.11 -8.42 5.18
CA LEU A 18 -8.28 -6.98 5.33
C LEU A 18 -9.51 -6.71 6.21
N PRO A 19 -9.43 -5.86 7.26
CA PRO A 19 -10.57 -5.53 8.10
C PRO A 19 -11.77 -5.06 7.28
N ALA A 20 -12.98 -5.47 7.66
CA ALA A 20 -14.18 -5.27 6.85
C ALA A 20 -14.40 -3.80 6.41
N ARG A 21 -14.19 -2.85 7.33
CA ARG A 21 -14.27 -1.40 7.07
C ARG A 21 -13.28 -0.93 6.00
N ASN A 22 -12.05 -1.45 6.04
CA ASN A 22 -11.00 -1.11 5.08
C ASN A 22 -11.28 -1.77 3.72
N ARG A 23 -11.79 -3.00 3.71
CA ARG A 23 -12.15 -3.74 2.50
C ARG A 23 -13.22 -3.04 1.67
N GLU A 24 -14.27 -2.53 2.30
CA GLU A 24 -15.29 -1.74 1.62
C GLU A 24 -14.71 -0.47 0.98
N ALA A 25 -13.88 0.26 1.74
CA ALA A 25 -13.22 1.47 1.23
C ALA A 25 -12.30 1.18 0.04
N VAL A 26 -11.56 0.07 0.05
CA VAL A 26 -10.73 -0.37 -1.09
C VAL A 26 -11.59 -0.75 -2.30
N HIS A 27 -12.70 -1.47 -2.10
CA HIS A 27 -13.60 -1.80 -3.20
C HIS A 27 -14.18 -0.55 -3.86
N LEU A 28 -14.62 0.43 -3.06
CA LEU A 28 -15.15 1.67 -3.58
C LEU A 28 -14.08 2.51 -4.32
N ALA A 29 -12.85 2.56 -3.79
CA ALA A 29 -11.78 3.37 -4.36
C ALA A 29 -11.11 2.75 -5.59
N SER A 30 -11.01 1.43 -5.66
CA SER A 30 -10.15 0.76 -6.63
C SER A 30 -10.65 -0.62 -7.08
N ALA A 31 -11.94 -0.92 -6.93
CA ALA A 31 -12.54 -2.21 -7.26
C ALA A 31 -11.80 -3.42 -6.63
N GLY A 32 -11.22 -3.24 -5.45
CA GLY A 32 -10.48 -4.28 -4.75
C GLY A 32 -9.00 -4.36 -5.11
N LYS A 33 -8.52 -3.54 -6.05
CA LYS A 33 -7.11 -3.53 -6.48
C LYS A 33 -6.25 -2.75 -5.49
N VAL A 34 -5.18 -3.37 -5.04
CA VAL A 34 -4.21 -2.77 -4.12
C VAL A 34 -2.78 -3.04 -4.57
N VAL A 35 -1.87 -2.18 -4.13
CA VAL A 35 -0.43 -2.36 -4.26
C VAL A 35 0.17 -2.43 -2.86
N VAL A 36 1.08 -3.38 -2.66
CA VAL A 36 1.85 -3.54 -1.43
C VAL A 36 3.30 -3.22 -1.72
N THR A 37 3.90 -2.37 -0.90
CA THR A 37 5.34 -2.06 -0.96
C THR A 37 5.98 -2.23 0.40
N ILE A 38 7.31 -2.29 0.43
CA ILE A 38 8.07 -2.11 1.67
C ILE A 38 8.16 -0.62 1.99
N ASP A 39 8.15 -0.28 3.28
CA ASP A 39 8.59 1.05 3.71
C ASP A 39 10.13 1.13 3.69
N MET A 40 10.68 2.31 3.40
CA MET A 40 12.14 2.51 3.30
C MET A 40 12.80 2.88 4.64
N ARG A 41 11.99 3.20 5.67
CA ARG A 41 12.45 3.71 6.96
C ARG A 41 12.09 2.78 8.11
N GLU A 42 10.94 2.13 8.03
CA GLU A 42 10.41 1.24 9.04
C GLU A 42 10.32 -0.20 8.52
N SER A 43 10.43 -1.18 9.42
CA SER A 43 10.23 -2.59 9.07
C SER A 43 8.73 -2.91 8.99
N CYS A 44 8.07 -2.33 7.98
CA CYS A 44 6.65 -2.50 7.75
C CYS A 44 6.31 -2.56 6.27
N LEU A 45 5.08 -2.97 5.99
CA LEU A 45 4.49 -2.96 4.66
C LEU A 45 3.51 -1.80 4.54
N LEU A 46 3.54 -1.15 3.38
CA LEU A 46 2.58 -0.13 3.01
C LEU A 46 1.56 -0.73 2.04
N LEU A 47 0.29 -0.42 2.24
CA LEU A 47 -0.82 -0.86 1.39
C LEU A 47 -1.52 0.37 0.81
N TYR A 48 -1.58 0.44 -0.52
CA TYR A 48 -2.24 1.52 -1.25
C TYR A 48 -3.39 0.99 -2.10
N PRO A 49 -4.55 1.66 -2.14
CA PRO A 49 -5.48 1.53 -3.26
C PRO A 49 -4.76 1.94 -4.56
N LEU A 50 -5.04 1.25 -5.66
CA LEU A 50 -4.33 1.45 -6.93
C LEU A 50 -4.23 2.93 -7.37
N PRO A 51 -5.31 3.76 -7.35
CA PRO A 51 -5.21 5.16 -7.78
C PRO A 51 -4.24 6.01 -6.94
N GLU A 52 -4.13 5.72 -5.65
CA GLU A 52 -3.19 6.43 -4.76
C GLU A 52 -1.75 6.03 -5.04
N TRP A 53 -1.53 4.74 -5.33
CA TRP A 53 -0.22 4.27 -5.76
C TRP A 53 0.22 4.91 -7.07
N GLU A 54 -0.68 5.04 -8.06
CA GLU A 54 -0.38 5.68 -9.35
C GLU A 54 0.07 7.16 -9.19
N VAL A 55 -0.38 7.87 -8.15
CA VAL A 55 0.12 9.21 -7.82
C VAL A 55 1.54 9.15 -7.29
N VAL A 56 1.84 8.20 -6.39
CA VAL A 56 3.20 8.00 -5.85
C VAL A 56 4.15 7.56 -6.95
N GLN A 57 3.75 6.58 -7.76
CA GLN A 57 4.52 6.05 -8.87
C GLN A 57 4.90 7.15 -9.86
N ARG A 58 3.96 8.02 -10.27
CA ARG A 58 4.28 9.15 -11.16
C ARG A 58 5.30 10.12 -10.57
N LYS A 59 5.26 10.35 -9.25
CA LYS A 59 6.26 11.19 -8.57
C LYS A 59 7.63 10.53 -8.59
N LEU A 60 7.69 9.22 -8.38
CA LEU A 60 8.93 8.44 -8.44
C LEU A 60 9.51 8.41 -9.85
N GLU A 61 8.68 8.16 -10.87
CA GLU A 61 9.09 8.17 -12.29
C GLU A 61 9.60 9.54 -12.76
N ALA A 62 9.13 10.63 -12.14
CA ALA A 62 9.61 11.97 -12.41
C ALA A 62 10.96 12.29 -11.73
N LEU A 63 11.47 11.44 -10.83
CA LEU A 63 12.78 11.63 -10.23
C LEU A 63 13.87 11.33 -11.28
N SER A 64 14.88 12.19 -11.34
CA SER A 64 16.03 11.96 -12.20
C SER A 64 16.83 10.75 -11.70
N ASN A 65 17.04 9.77 -12.58
CA ASN A 65 17.90 8.59 -12.34
C ASN A 65 19.38 8.92 -12.08
N ILE A 66 19.76 10.21 -12.16
CA ILE A 66 21.10 10.69 -11.83
C ILE A 66 21.31 10.78 -10.31
N ASN A 67 20.24 10.85 -9.51
CA ASN A 67 20.35 10.84 -8.06
C ASN A 67 20.49 9.40 -7.54
N PRO A 68 21.61 9.00 -6.92
CA PRO A 68 21.80 7.65 -6.38
C PRO A 68 20.79 7.27 -5.29
N GLN A 69 20.19 8.26 -4.60
CA GLN A 69 19.13 8.03 -3.61
C GLN A 69 17.75 7.77 -4.24
N ALA A 70 17.59 8.01 -5.55
CA ALA A 70 16.36 7.73 -6.28
C ALA A 70 16.34 6.33 -6.94
N ARG A 71 17.45 5.58 -6.85
CA ARG A 71 17.57 4.18 -7.29
C ARG A 71 17.47 3.24 -6.11
#